data_AF-A0A965FVL1-F1
#
_entry.id   AF-A0A965FVL1-F1
#
_cell.length_a   1.000
_cell.length_b   1.000
_cell.length_c   1.000
_cell.angle_alpha   90.00
_cell.angle_beta   90.00
_cell.angle_gamma   90.00
#
_symmetry.space_group_name_H-M   'P 1'
#
loop_
_entity.id
_entity.type
_entity.pdbx_description
1 polymer ?
#
loop_
_entity_poly.entity_id
_entity_poly.type
_entity_poly.pdbx_seq_one_letter_code
_entity_poly.pdbx_strand_id
1 'polypeptide(L)' 'KIPRGRFVEVEEIANMACWMASAENSFTTGAAFDISGGRATY' A
#
# COMPACT_ATOMS: atom_id res chain seq x y z
N LYS A 1 -2.63 -13.00 11.40
CA LYS A 1 -2.97 -11.89 12.33
C LYS A 1 -2.78 -10.57 11.58
N ILE A 2 -3.58 -9.54 11.82
CA ILE A 2 -3.34 -8.18 11.30
C ILE A 2 -2.76 -7.36 12.45
N PRO A 3 -1.43 -7.08 12.49
CA PRO A 3 -0.83 -6.28 13.56
C PRO A 3 -1.49 -4.93 13.79
N ARG A 4 -1.97 -4.31 12.72
CA ARG A 4 -2.68 -3.02 12.77
C ARG A 4 -4.05 -3.07 13.46
N GLY A 5 -4.59 -4.26 13.77
CA GLY A 5 -5.79 -4.42 14.57
C GLY A 5 -7.11 -4.06 13.88
N ARG A 6 -7.09 -3.73 12.59
CA ARG A 6 -8.27 -3.44 11.76
C ARG A 6 -8.04 -3.83 10.30
N PHE A 7 -9.12 -3.90 9.52
CA PHE A 7 -9.02 -4.00 8.07
C PHE A 7 -8.54 -2.68 7.46
N VAL A 8 -7.92 -2.80 6.27
CA VAL A 8 -7.63 -1.66 5.41
C VAL A 8 -8.94 -1.06 4.89
N GLU A 9 -9.01 0.25 4.82
CA GLU A 9 -10.13 0.97 4.22
C GLU A 9 -9.93 1.10 2.70
N VAL A 10 -11.02 1.23 1.94
CA VAL A 10 -10.95 1.32 0.47
C VAL A 10 -10.17 2.57 0.05
N GLU A 11 -10.35 3.65 0.80
CA GLU A 11 -9.69 4.93 0.61
C GLU A 11 -8.17 4.82 0.80
N GLU A 12 -7.70 3.98 1.72
CA GLU A 12 -6.26 3.75 1.92
C GLU A 12 -5.62 3.06 0.71
N ILE A 13 -6.34 2.11 0.10
CA ILE A 13 -5.92 1.45 -1.15
C ILE A 13 -5.94 2.44 -2.32
N ALA A 14 -7.02 3.22 -2.45
CA ALA A 14 -7.17 4.20 -3.51
C ALA A 14 -6.07 5.27 -3.44
N ASN A 15 -5.74 5.76 -2.24
CA ASN A 15 -4.67 6.73 -2.04
C ASN A 15 -3.30 6.16 -2.43
N MET A 16 -3.01 4.91 -2.06
CA MET A 16 -1.77 4.24 -2.49
C MET A 16 -1.71 4.11 -4.02
N ALA A 17 -2.82 3.73 -4.66
CA ALA A 17 -2.89 3.63 -6.12
C ALA A 17 -2.69 4.98 -6.81
N CYS A 18 -3.32 6.05 -6.31
CA CYS A 18 -3.15 7.40 -6.82
C CYS A 18 -1.70 7.87 -6.68
N TRP A 19 -1.06 7.64 -5.54
CA TRP A 19 0.35 7.98 -5.34
C TRP A 19 1.26 7.19 -6.30
N MET A 20 1.06 5.87 -6.43
CA MET A 20 1.83 5.02 -7.35
C MET A 20 1.73 5.48 -8.82
N ALA A 21 0.57 6.01 -9.23
CA ALA A 21 0.33 6.53 -10.57
C ALA A 21 0.78 7.99 -10.76
N SER A 22 1.17 8.67 -9.68
CA SER A 22 1.56 10.07 -9.73
C SER A 22 3.03 10.27 -10.11
N ALA A 23 3.39 11.51 -10.45
CA ALA A 23 4.79 11.89 -10.66
C ALA A 23 5.64 11.83 -9.38
N GLU A 24 5.04 11.70 -8.19
CA GLU A 24 5.79 11.58 -6.93
C GLU A 24 6.48 10.22 -6.79
N ASN A 25 6.00 9.19 -7.51
CA ASN A 25 6.60 7.87 -7.57
C ASN A 25 7.37 7.63 -8.89
N SER A 26 8.05 8.66 -9.40
CA SER A 26 8.59 8.69 -10.77
C SER A 26 9.71 7.70 -11.07
N PHE A 27 10.32 7.08 -10.06
CA PHE A 27 11.52 6.25 -10.25
C PHE A 27 11.37 4.82 -9.71
N THR A 28 10.16 4.42 -9.31
CA THR A 28 9.89 3.03 -8.91
C THR A 28 9.16 2.29 -10.01
N THR A 29 9.63 1.08 -10.31
CA THR A 29 8.99 0.14 -11.23
C THR A 29 9.22 -1.29 -10.74
N GLY A 30 8.29 -2.20 -11.05
CA GLY A 30 8.40 -3.62 -10.68
C GLY A 30 8.38 -3.93 -9.19
N ALA A 31 8.01 -2.96 -8.34
CA ALA A 31 7.93 -3.14 -6.88
C ALA A 31 6.52 -3.53 -6.42
N ALA A 32 6.45 -4.23 -5.29
CA ALA A 32 5.21 -4.46 -4.56
C ALA A 32 5.17 -3.53 -3.33
N PHE A 33 4.11 -2.72 -3.23
CA PHE A 33 3.87 -1.87 -2.07
C PHE A 33 2.91 -2.58 -1.10
N ASP A 34 3.40 -2.95 0.08
CA ASP A 34 2.55 -3.62 1.08
C ASP A 34 1.63 -2.62 1.77
N ILE A 35 0.34 -2.95 1.81
CA ILE A 35 -0.66 -2.26 2.63
C ILE A 35 -1.50 -3.27 3.40
N SER A 36 -0.91 -4.40 3.76
CA SER A 36 -1.61 -5.53 4.40
C SER A 36 -1.96 -5.30 5.87
N GLY A 37 -1.60 -4.15 6.43
CA GLY A 37 -1.70 -3.87 7.86
C GLY A 37 -0.67 -4.65 8.69
N GLY A 38 0.46 -5.01 8.10
CA GLY A 38 1.53 -5.83 8.70
C GLY A 38 1.27 -7.33 8.70
N ARG A 39 0.29 -7.79 7.91
CA ARG A 39 -0.04 -9.21 7.80
C ARG A 39 1.01 -9.96 6.98
N ALA A 40 1.59 -9.32 5.98
CA ALA A 40 2.75 -9.84 5.26
C ALA A 40 4.01 -9.68 6.12
N THR A 41 4.90 -10.69 6.09
CA THR A 41 6.11 -10.76 6.93
C THR A 41 7.36 -11.08 6.12
N TYR A 42 7.36 -10.71 4.83
CA TYR A 42 8.55 -10.79 3.98
C TYR A 42 9.50 -9.63 4.24
#